data_AF-A0AAD8LI29-F1
#
_entry.id   AF-A0AAD8LI29-F1
#
_cell.length_a   1.000
_cell.length_b   1.000
_cell.length_c   1.000
_cell.angle_alpha   90.00
_cell.angle_beta   90.00
_cell.angle_gamma   90.00
#
_symmetry.space_group_name_H-M   'P 1'
#
loop_
_entity.id
_entity.type
_entity.pdbx_description
1 polymer ?
#
loop_
_entity_poly.entity_id
_entity_poly.type
_entity_poly.pdbx_seq_one_letter_code
_entity_poly.pdbx_strand_id
1 'polypeptide(L)'
;MGVLGSIGYLFVAPIRALRYKTASPMMKERVIKLGVICRKSWICFPPLMMYQYIRQKDKEMYTNELFYKNSDVEEPLSFYDPNKPPDTRNWKVQHDIALLSAAANKQLK
;
A
#
# COMPACT_ATOMS: atom_id res chain seq x y z
N MET A 1 13.45 -20.39 -37.04
CA MET A 1 12.29 -19.54 -36.72
C MET A 1 11.86 -19.86 -35.29
N GLY A 2 12.45 -19.16 -34.31
CA GLY A 2 12.61 -19.64 -32.94
C GLY A 2 11.35 -19.60 -32.06
N VAL A 3 11.30 -20.53 -31.11
CA VAL A 3 10.32 -20.70 -30.02
C VAL A 3 10.06 -19.39 -29.24
N LEU A 4 11.04 -18.48 -29.21
CA LEU A 4 10.93 -17.13 -28.64
C LEU A 4 9.89 -16.24 -29.34
N GLY A 5 9.66 -16.43 -30.65
CA GLY A 5 8.60 -15.71 -31.38
C GLY A 5 7.20 -16.13 -30.95
N SER A 6 7.00 -17.42 -30.68
CA SER A 6 5.71 -17.99 -30.28
C SER A 6 5.29 -17.58 -28.86
N ILE A 7 6.25 -17.45 -27.95
CA ILE A 7 6.01 -16.97 -26.57
C ILE A 7 5.58 -15.50 -26.59
N GLY A 8 6.24 -14.65 -27.39
CA GLY A 8 5.83 -13.25 -27.58
C GLY A 8 4.40 -13.10 -28.13
N TYR A 9 3.97 -14.00 -29.02
CA TYR A 9 2.59 -14.01 -29.52
C TYR A 9 1.56 -14.34 -28.44
N LEU A 10 1.88 -15.23 -27.50
CA LEU A 10 1.02 -15.60 -26.36
C LEU A 10 0.85 -14.44 -25.37
N PHE A 11 1.92 -13.68 -25.11
CA PHE A 11 1.85 -12.49 -24.25
C PHE A 11 1.11 -11.32 -24.90
N VAL A 12 1.17 -11.19 -26.24
CA VAL A 12 0.53 -10.07 -26.97
C VAL A 12 -0.88 -10.42 -27.45
N ALA A 13 -1.27 -11.70 -27.45
CA ALA A 13 -2.63 -12.17 -27.76
C ALA A 13 -3.74 -11.49 -26.94
N PRO A 14 -3.66 -11.36 -25.60
CA PRO A 14 -4.69 -10.66 -24.83
C PRO A 14 -4.76 -9.17 -25.18
N ILE A 15 -3.63 -8.52 -25.47
CA ILE A 15 -3.56 -7.11 -25.86
C ILE A 15 -4.17 -6.89 -27.26
N ARG A 16 -3.98 -7.85 -28.18
CA ARG A 16 -4.63 -7.83 -29.50
C ARG A 16 -6.12 -8.18 -29.45
N ALA A 17 -6.55 -9.08 -28.57
CA ALA A 17 -7.96 -9.40 -28.36
C ALA A 17 -8.75 -8.23 -27.74
N LEU A 18 -8.07 -7.40 -26.94
CA LEU A 18 -8.59 -6.14 -26.41
C LEU A 18 -8.64 -5.00 -27.45
N ARG A 19 -8.23 -5.22 -28.72
CA ARG A 19 -8.45 -4.20 -29.77
C ARG A 19 -9.93 -3.93 -29.95
N TYR A 20 -10.28 -2.65 -29.88
CA TYR A 20 -11.65 -2.15 -30.09
C TYR A 20 -12.28 -2.58 -31.43
N LYS A 21 -11.47 -2.84 -32.47
CA LYS A 21 -11.96 -3.30 -33.78
C LYS A 21 -12.45 -4.75 -33.79
N THR A 22 -11.92 -5.63 -32.95
CA THR A 22 -12.25 -7.07 -32.90
C THR A 22 -13.19 -7.43 -31.74
N ALA A 23 -13.48 -6.48 -30.85
CA ALA A 23 -14.36 -6.70 -29.70
C ALA A 23 -15.85 -6.76 -30.09
N SER A 24 -16.59 -7.69 -29.49
CA SER A 24 -18.04 -7.80 -29.65
C SER A 24 -18.75 -6.54 -29.11
N PRO A 25 -19.91 -6.15 -29.68
CA PRO A 25 -20.65 -4.95 -29.26
C PRO A 25 -21.02 -4.98 -27.77
N MET A 26 -21.38 -6.15 -27.23
CA MET A 26 -21.69 -6.30 -25.80
C MET A 26 -20.48 -6.06 -24.89
N MET A 27 -19.27 -6.47 -25.32
CA MET A 27 -18.05 -6.25 -24.54
C MET A 27 -17.70 -4.76 -24.49
N LYS A 28 -17.87 -4.04 -25.60
CA LYS A 28 -17.67 -2.58 -25.66
C LYS A 28 -18.59 -1.85 -24.70
N GLU A 29 -19.88 -2.20 -24.70
CA GLU A 29 -20.86 -1.59 -23.81
C GLU A 29 -20.52 -1.85 -22.32
N ARG A 30 -20.12 -3.07 -21.96
CA ARG A 30 -19.72 -3.41 -20.59
C ARG A 30 -18.49 -2.64 -20.13
N VAL A 31 -17.47 -2.50 -21.00
CA VAL A 31 -16.26 -1.72 -20.68
C VAL A 31 -16.59 -0.24 -20.50
N ILE A 32 -17.45 0.32 -21.35
CA ILE A 32 -17.91 1.71 -21.21
C ILE A 32 -18.69 1.90 -19.90
N LYS A 33 -19.64 1.00 -19.60
CA LYS A 33 -20.41 1.03 -18.34
C LYS A 33 -19.49 0.92 -17.12
N LEU A 34 -18.50 0.04 -17.15
CA LEU A 34 -17.51 -0.10 -16.07
C LEU A 34 -16.66 1.17 -15.92
N GLY A 35 -16.22 1.79 -17.01
CA GLY A 35 -15.50 3.06 -16.98
C GLY A 35 -16.35 4.23 -16.46
N VAL A 36 -17.66 4.24 -16.71
CA VAL A 36 -18.60 5.22 -16.15
C VAL A 36 -18.80 4.99 -14.65
N ILE A 37 -18.97 3.74 -14.22
CA ILE A 37 -19.08 3.39 -12.79
C ILE A 37 -17.80 3.81 -12.06
N CYS A 38 -16.63 3.46 -12.59
CA CYS A 38 -15.34 3.81 -11.99
C CYS A 38 -15.18 5.33 -11.78
N ARG A 39 -15.54 6.14 -12.81
CA ARG A 39 -15.54 7.60 -12.69
C ARG A 39 -16.54 8.13 -11.67
N LYS A 40 -17.75 7.55 -11.58
CA LYS A 40 -18.73 7.94 -10.55
C LYS A 40 -18.29 7.53 -9.15
N SER A 41 -17.69 6.35 -8.99
CA SER A 41 -17.19 5.86 -7.69
C SER A 41 -15.97 6.63 -7.19
N TRP A 42 -15.25 7.35 -8.06
CA TRP A 42 -14.11 8.17 -7.67
C TRP A 42 -14.49 9.23 -6.62
N ILE A 43 -15.74 9.71 -6.61
CA ILE A 43 -16.17 10.70 -5.61
C ILE A 43 -16.26 10.10 -4.19
N CYS A 44 -16.54 8.80 -4.10
CA CYS A 44 -16.66 8.08 -2.82
C CYS A 44 -15.31 7.54 -2.32
N PHE A 45 -14.29 7.50 -3.18
CA PHE A 45 -13.00 6.91 -2.83
C PHE A 45 -12.18 7.77 -1.84
N PRO A 46 -12.01 9.10 -2.03
CA PRO A 46 -11.33 9.95 -1.06
C PRO A 46 -11.90 9.91 0.36
N PRO A 47 -13.23 10.03 0.60
CA PRO A 47 -13.77 9.99 1.96
C PRO A 47 -13.59 8.61 2.60
N LEU A 48 -13.70 7.52 1.82
CA LEU A 48 -13.47 6.17 2.33
C LEU A 48 -11.99 5.96 2.75
N MET A 49 -11.06 6.44 1.91
CA MET A 49 -9.62 6.39 2.21
C MET A 49 -9.27 7.23 3.44
N MET A 50 -9.85 8.43 3.55
CA MET A 50 -9.66 9.30 4.72
C MET A 50 -10.22 8.66 6.00
N TYR A 51 -11.41 8.06 5.92
CA TYR A 51 -12.00 7.33 7.04
C TYR A 51 -11.09 6.18 7.51
N GLN A 52 -10.60 5.38 6.56
CA GLN A 52 -9.68 4.28 6.85
C GLN A 52 -8.37 4.79 7.48
N TYR A 53 -7.84 5.90 6.97
CA TYR A 53 -6.64 6.53 7.51
C TYR A 53 -6.83 6.98 8.96
N ILE A 54 -7.92 7.69 9.27
CA ILE A 54 -8.22 8.15 10.63
C ILE A 54 -8.35 6.95 11.58
N ARG A 55 -9.10 5.91 11.18
CA ARG A 55 -9.26 4.69 11.96
C ARG A 55 -7.93 3.99 12.26
N GLN A 56 -7.02 3.94 11.29
CA GLN A 56 -5.70 3.36 11.48
C GLN A 56 -4.87 4.20 12.45
N LYS A 57 -4.87 5.52 12.29
CA LYS A 57 -4.14 6.43 13.19
C LYS A 57 -4.65 6.41 14.62
N ASP A 58 -5.95 6.39 14.83
CA ASP A 58 -6.54 6.29 16.17
C ASP A 58 -6.12 4.98 16.86
N LYS A 59 -6.14 3.87 16.13
CA LYS A 59 -5.71 2.57 16.65
C LYS A 59 -4.23 2.57 17.03
N GLU A 60 -3.36 3.14 16.18
CA GLU A 60 -1.93 3.26 16.46
C GLU A 60 -1.67 4.08 17.73
N MET A 61 -2.33 5.24 17.87
CA MET A 61 -2.17 6.08 19.07
C MET A 61 -2.67 5.38 20.33
N TYR A 62 -3.82 4.74 20.26
CA TYR A 62 -4.36 3.98 21.38
C TYR A 62 -3.41 2.87 21.84
N THR A 63 -2.77 2.15 20.90
CA THR A 63 -1.78 1.13 21.26
C THR A 63 -0.54 1.71 21.94
N ASN A 64 -0.09 2.90 21.53
CA ASN A 64 1.05 3.58 22.16
C ASN A 64 0.71 4.03 23.59
N GLU A 65 -0.49 4.57 23.81
CA GLU A 65 -0.96 4.93 25.15
C GLU A 65 -1.06 3.73 26.08
N LEU A 66 -1.59 2.60 25.58
CA LEU A 66 -1.68 1.38 26.35
C LEU A 66 -0.29 0.84 26.70
N PHE A 67 0.64 0.91 25.75
CA PHE A 67 2.01 0.45 25.95
C PHE A 67 2.75 1.33 26.97
N TYR A 68 2.62 2.67 26.86
CA TYR A 68 3.15 3.61 27.85
C TYR A 68 2.61 3.36 29.26
N LYS A 69 1.28 3.18 29.40
CA LYS A 69 0.65 2.88 30.70
C LYS A 69 1.13 1.58 31.34
N ASN A 70 1.50 0.60 30.53
CA ASN A 70 1.98 -0.70 31.00
C ASN A 70 3.51 -0.76 31.16
N SER A 71 4.23 0.27 30.70
CA SER A 71 5.67 0.36 30.84
C SER A 71 6.04 1.18 32.07
N ASP A 72 7.06 0.77 32.82
CA ASP A 72 7.61 1.54 33.95
C ASP A 72 8.50 2.72 33.47
N VAL A 73 8.38 3.14 32.22
CA VAL A 73 9.24 4.15 31.59
C VAL A 73 8.56 5.51 31.66
N GLU A 74 9.20 6.47 32.34
CA GLU A 74 8.66 7.83 32.53
C GLU A 74 8.78 8.72 31.28
N GLU A 75 9.59 8.35 30.29
CA GLU A 75 9.82 9.14 29.08
C GLU A 75 8.83 8.80 27.95
N PRO A 76 7.83 9.66 27.66
CA PRO A 76 6.83 9.38 26.62
C PRO A 76 7.41 9.46 25.19
N LEU A 77 8.50 10.21 25.01
CA LEU A 77 9.16 10.41 23.71
C LEU A 77 9.76 9.13 23.13
N SER A 78 10.06 8.14 23.98
CA SER A 78 10.56 6.83 23.56
C SER A 78 9.53 6.04 22.76
N PHE A 79 8.23 6.30 22.98
CA PHE A 79 7.12 5.58 22.36
C PHE A 79 6.64 6.22 21.06
N TYR A 80 6.60 7.55 21.05
CA TYR A 80 6.20 8.33 19.89
C TYR A 80 6.96 9.66 19.85
N ASP A 81 7.87 9.81 18.89
CA ASP A 81 8.67 11.01 18.74
C ASP A 81 8.14 11.87 17.57
N PRO A 82 7.53 13.04 17.83
CA PRO A 82 7.00 13.90 16.78
C PRO A 82 8.10 14.56 15.92
N ASN A 83 9.34 14.63 16.42
CA ASN A 83 10.46 15.26 15.72
C ASN A 83 11.00 14.39 14.58
N LYS A 84 10.71 13.08 14.61
CA LYS A 84 11.10 12.15 13.55
C LYS A 84 10.18 12.24 12.34
N PRO A 85 10.65 11.81 11.15
CA PRO A 85 9.83 11.70 9.94
C PRO A 85 8.54 10.92 10.21
N PRO A 86 7.42 11.32 9.57
CA PRO A 86 6.07 10.86 9.93
C PRO A 86 5.90 9.34 9.97
N ASP A 87 6.59 8.62 9.09
CA ASP A 87 6.49 7.15 8.99
C ASP A 87 7.36 6.40 10.01
N THR A 88 8.27 7.10 10.69
CA THR A 88 9.25 6.52 11.64
C THR A 88 8.99 6.93 13.10
N ARG A 89 7.90 7.63 13.37
CA ARG A 89 7.59 8.15 14.71
C ARG A 89 7.25 7.06 15.71
N ASN A 90 6.73 5.93 15.24
CA ASN A 90 6.30 4.82 16.07
C ASN A 90 7.50 4.04 16.62
N TRP A 91 7.51 3.77 17.93
CA TRP A 91 8.52 2.97 18.61
C TRP A 91 8.82 1.64 17.92
N LYS A 92 7.80 0.95 17.41
CA LYS A 92 7.98 -0.36 16.79
C LYS A 92 8.84 -0.25 15.53
N VAL A 93 8.55 0.76 14.70
CA VAL A 93 9.32 1.02 13.49
C VAL A 93 10.77 1.39 13.83
N GLN A 94 10.96 2.22 14.86
CA GLN A 94 12.30 2.60 15.32
C GLN A 94 13.09 1.40 15.84
N HIS A 95 12.42 0.52 16.60
CA HIS A 95 12.99 -0.71 17.10
C HIS A 95 13.41 -1.63 15.96
N ASP A 96 12.53 -1.86 14.98
CA ASP A 96 12.82 -2.67 13.81
C ASP A 96 13.99 -2.11 13.00
N ILE A 97 14.05 -0.79 12.80
CA ILE A 97 15.18 -0.11 12.13
C ILE A 97 16.48 -0.30 12.93
N ALA A 98 16.44 -0.19 14.26
CA ALA A 98 17.60 -0.40 15.11
C ALA A 98 18.12 -1.84 15.02
N LEU A 99 17.22 -2.84 15.00
CA LEU A 99 17.57 -4.24 14.80
C LEU A 99 18.20 -4.49 13.42
N LEU A 100 17.62 -3.92 12.36
CA LEU A 100 18.14 -4.05 11.00
C LEU A 100 19.53 -3.42 10.87
N SER A 101 19.75 -2.23 11.43
CA SER A 101 21.07 -1.59 11.41
C SER A 101 22.11 -2.36 12.22
N ALA A 102 21.73 -2.91 13.38
CA ALA A 102 22.62 -3.78 14.17
C ALA A 102 22.98 -5.07 13.42
N ALA A 103 22.02 -5.67 12.73
CA ALA A 103 22.25 -6.87 11.91
C ALA A 103 23.16 -6.57 10.71
N ALA A 104 22.92 -5.47 9.99
CA ALA A 104 23.75 -5.06 8.86
C ALA A 104 25.21 -4.77 9.29
N ASN A 105 25.39 -4.06 10.40
CA ASN A 105 26.72 -3.73 10.92
C ASN A 105 27.50 -4.95 11.44
N LYS A 106 26.80 -6.01 11.89
CA LYS A 106 27.44 -7.29 12.25
C LYS A 106 27.95 -8.07 11.04
N GLN A 107 27.32 -7.92 9.87
CA GLN A 107 27.72 -8.60 8.62
C GLN A 107 28.89 -7.91 7.90
N LEU A 108 29.24 -6.68 8.30
CA LEU A 108 30.34 -5.89 7.75
C LEU A 108 31.66 -6.04 8.54
N LYS A 109 31.68 -6.87 9.60
CA LYS A 109 32.88 -7.28 10.35
C LYS A 109 33.25 -8.70 9.96
#